data_AF-A0A259R706-F1
#
_entry.id   AF-A0A259R706-F1
#
_cell.length_a   1.000
_cell.length_b   1.000
_cell.length_c   1.000
_cell.angle_alpha   90.00
_cell.angle_beta   90.00
_cell.angle_gamma   90.00
#
_symmetry.space_group_name_H-M   'P 1'
#
loop_
_entity.id
_entity.type
_entity.pdbx_description
1 polymer ?
#
loop_
_entity_poly.entity_id
_entity_poly.type
_entity_poly.pdbx_seq_one_letter_code
_entity_poly.pdbx_strand_id
1 'polypeptide(L)'
;MSGDPARVPQAAALREHTLDSEMVFRGTFLNISRDLVRLANGAQVTREYIRHSGAVMIIPLLDNGKVLMERQFRTPMQRVMVEFPAGKLDAGESWLACAQRELREETGYSAKQWAYIGPINNAISYSDETIHLAFARGLVAGRQSLDDNELLDVFEASPQDTLDWVRNGQITDVKTVIGAFWLEKLLQNTWNFDWQDVA
;
A
#
# COMPACT_ATOMS: atom_id res chain seq x y z
N MET A 1 17.55 11.31 11.73
CA MET A 1 18.33 12.54 11.42
C MET A 1 17.37 13.62 10.95
N SER A 2 17.46 14.83 11.50
CA SER A 2 16.67 16.00 11.11
C SER A 2 17.28 16.67 9.88
N GLY A 3 16.87 16.25 8.69
CA GLY A 3 16.97 17.07 7.49
C GLY A 3 15.55 17.41 7.08
N ASP A 4 15.20 18.70 7.01
CA ASP A 4 13.93 19.11 6.40
C ASP A 4 14.01 18.71 4.92
N PRO A 5 13.33 17.64 4.47
CA PRO A 5 13.35 17.29 3.07
C PRO A 5 12.73 18.46 2.32
N ALA A 6 13.35 18.90 1.22
CA ALA A 6 12.83 19.98 0.39
C ALA A 6 11.32 19.83 0.23
N ARG A 7 10.55 20.71 0.89
CA ARG A 7 9.09 20.58 0.89
C ARG A 7 8.62 20.70 -0.55
N VAL A 8 7.85 19.73 -1.00
CA VAL A 8 7.19 19.79 -2.31
C VAL A 8 6.46 21.12 -2.39
N PRO A 9 6.68 21.94 -3.45
CA PRO A 9 6.04 23.23 -3.58
C PRO A 9 4.51 23.08 -3.49
N GLN A 10 3.91 23.75 -2.52
CA GLN A 10 2.47 23.81 -2.33
C GLN A 10 1.97 25.19 -2.77
N ALA A 11 0.99 25.21 -3.66
CA ALA A 11 0.34 26.45 -4.10
C ALA A 11 -1.01 26.59 -3.40
N ALA A 12 -1.07 27.40 -2.34
CA ALA A 12 -2.32 27.67 -1.61
C ALA A 12 -3.45 28.19 -2.54
N ALA A 13 -3.08 28.86 -3.64
CA ALA A 13 -3.99 29.33 -4.68
C ALA A 13 -4.71 28.21 -5.46
N LEU A 14 -4.34 26.93 -5.29
CA LEU A 14 -5.01 25.79 -5.94
C LEU A 14 -5.99 25.08 -5.00
N ARG A 15 -6.15 25.54 -3.75
CA ARG A 15 -7.01 24.88 -2.76
C ARG A 15 -8.49 25.05 -3.12
N GLU A 16 -9.20 23.93 -3.14
CA GLU A 16 -10.66 23.90 -3.26
C GLU A 16 -11.31 23.94 -1.87
N HIS A 17 -12.51 24.51 -1.77
CA HIS A 17 -13.30 24.56 -0.55
C HIS A 17 -14.59 23.76 -0.70
N THR A 18 -14.75 22.69 0.06
CA THR A 18 -16.01 21.92 0.11
C THR A 18 -17.12 22.79 0.68
N LEU A 19 -18.22 22.90 -0.08
CA LEU A 19 -19.43 23.62 0.27
C LEU A 19 -20.50 22.68 0.83
N ASP A 20 -20.59 21.47 0.27
CA ASP A 20 -21.52 20.42 0.67
C ASP A 20 -20.93 19.04 0.37
N SER A 21 -21.38 18.01 1.08
CA SER A 21 -20.90 16.63 0.93
C SER A 21 -22.02 15.63 1.20
N GLU A 22 -22.20 14.68 0.29
CA GLU A 22 -23.16 13.59 0.42
C GLU A 22 -22.52 12.22 0.13
N MET A 23 -22.99 11.18 0.83
CA MET A 23 -22.63 9.79 0.52
C MET A 23 -23.63 9.23 -0.49
N VAL A 24 -23.24 9.18 -1.77
CA VAL A 24 -24.12 8.79 -2.89
C VAL A 24 -24.24 7.28 -3.06
N PHE A 25 -23.29 6.52 -2.52
CA PHE A 25 -23.34 5.06 -2.51
C PHE A 25 -22.65 4.51 -1.25
N ARG A 26 -23.30 3.54 -0.60
CA ARG A 26 -22.77 2.79 0.54
C ARG A 26 -22.93 1.29 0.28
N GLY A 27 -21.84 0.66 -0.15
CA GLY A 27 -21.75 -0.78 -0.34
C GLY A 27 -21.13 -1.48 0.86
N THR A 28 -20.90 -2.79 0.72
CA THR A 28 -20.14 -3.59 1.69
C THR A 28 -18.63 -3.31 1.61
N PHE A 29 -18.13 -3.01 0.41
CA PHE A 29 -16.70 -2.75 0.15
C PHE A 29 -16.42 -1.33 -0.36
N LEU A 30 -17.26 -0.81 -1.26
CA LEU A 30 -17.10 0.52 -1.85
C LEU A 30 -18.06 1.52 -1.23
N ASN A 31 -17.53 2.68 -0.83
CA ASN A 31 -18.29 3.84 -0.40
C ASN A 31 -17.93 5.02 -1.30
N ILE A 32 -18.92 5.73 -1.84
CA ILE A 32 -18.69 6.84 -2.78
C ILE A 32 -19.29 8.11 -2.18
N SER A 33 -18.47 9.15 -2.08
CA SER A 33 -18.89 10.51 -1.70
C SER A 33 -18.97 11.40 -2.94
N ARG A 34 -19.89 12.36 -2.89
CA ARG A 34 -20.01 13.45 -3.83
C ARG A 34 -19.95 14.77 -3.08
N ASP A 35 -18.99 15.61 -3.44
CA ASP A 35 -18.79 16.91 -2.84
C ASP A 35 -19.09 18.02 -3.86
N LEU A 36 -19.81 19.05 -3.42
CA LEU A 36 -19.88 20.33 -4.13
C LEU A 36 -18.72 21.20 -3.62
N VAL A 37 -17.82 21.61 -4.51
CA VAL A 37 -16.62 22.38 -4.13
C VAL A 37 -16.57 23.72 -4.85
N ARG A 38 -16.02 24.73 -4.17
CA ARG A 38 -15.66 26.02 -4.74
C ARG A 38 -14.18 26.03 -5.11
N LEU A 39 -13.89 26.28 -6.38
CA LEU A 39 -12.55 26.45 -6.91
C LEU A 39 -11.97 27.81 -6.54
N ALA A 40 -10.65 27.94 -6.67
CA ALA A 40 -9.95 29.21 -6.40
C ALA A 40 -10.39 30.37 -7.32
N ASN A 41 -10.89 30.07 -8.52
CA ASN A 41 -11.47 31.06 -9.44
C ASN A 41 -12.95 31.39 -9.13
N GLY A 42 -13.50 30.84 -8.04
CA GLY A 42 -14.89 31.05 -7.61
C GLY A 42 -15.92 30.11 -8.25
N ALA A 43 -15.55 29.33 -9.27
CA ALA A 43 -16.46 28.37 -9.89
C ALA A 43 -16.88 27.27 -8.90
N GLN A 44 -18.09 26.76 -9.06
CA GLN A 44 -18.57 25.60 -8.31
C GLN A 44 -18.60 24.37 -9.19
N VAL A 45 -18.07 23.26 -8.69
CA VAL A 45 -17.97 22.00 -9.43
C VAL A 45 -18.22 20.82 -8.50
N THR A 46 -18.58 19.68 -9.08
CA THR A 46 -18.77 18.44 -8.35
C THR A 46 -17.48 17.62 -8.35
N ARG A 47 -17.20 16.94 -7.23
CA ARG A 47 -16.14 15.93 -7.08
C ARG A 47 -16.79 14.64 -6.61
N GLU A 48 -16.45 13.52 -7.23
CA GLU A 48 -16.89 12.19 -6.81
C GLU A 48 -15.65 11.34 -6.52
N TYR A 49 -15.63 10.68 -5.37
CA TYR A 49 -14.49 9.89 -4.96
C TYR A 49 -14.88 8.77 -4.00
N ILE A 50 -14.06 7.72 -4.01
CA ILE A 50 -14.16 6.57 -3.10
C ILE A 50 -13.63 6.99 -1.73
N ARG A 51 -14.39 6.62 -0.69
CA ARG A 51 -13.96 6.64 0.71
C ARG A 51 -13.35 5.31 1.06
N HIS A 52 -12.09 5.31 1.47
CA HIS A 52 -11.32 4.12 1.81
C HIS A 52 -10.73 4.24 3.23
N SER A 53 -10.65 3.13 3.97
CA SER A 53 -10.06 3.11 5.32
C SER A 53 -8.53 3.23 5.32
N GLY A 54 -7.91 3.22 4.15
CA GLY A 54 -6.47 3.07 3.97
C GLY A 54 -6.04 1.60 3.95
N ALA A 55 -4.78 1.37 3.61
CA ALA A 55 -4.18 0.05 3.56
C ALA A 55 -2.71 0.07 4.01
N VAL A 56 -2.12 -1.11 4.15
CA VAL A 56 -0.68 -1.32 4.27
C VAL A 56 -0.20 -2.21 3.14
N MET A 57 1.09 -2.16 2.83
CA MET A 57 1.76 -3.16 2.00
C MET A 57 3.13 -3.44 2.61
N ILE A 58 3.45 -4.72 2.71
CA ILE A 58 4.67 -5.21 3.35
C ILE A 58 5.61 -5.75 2.28
N ILE A 59 6.89 -5.39 2.34
CA ILE A 59 7.96 -5.99 1.54
C ILE A 59 8.75 -6.94 2.46
N PRO A 60 8.44 -8.24 2.49
CA PRO A 60 9.04 -9.18 3.45
C PRO A 60 10.34 -9.73 2.88
N LEU A 61 11.45 -9.50 3.58
CA LEU A 61 12.79 -9.93 3.21
C LEU A 61 13.14 -11.26 3.89
N LEU A 62 13.46 -12.27 3.08
CA LEU A 62 13.92 -13.58 3.56
C LEU A 62 15.44 -13.58 3.74
N ASP A 63 15.94 -14.42 4.67
CA ASP A 63 17.37 -14.54 4.96
C ASP A 63 18.18 -15.06 3.76
N ASN A 64 17.54 -15.71 2.79
CA ASN A 64 18.14 -16.17 1.54
C ASN A 64 18.29 -15.06 0.48
N GLY A 65 17.96 -13.80 0.81
CA GLY A 65 18.04 -12.65 -0.09
C GLY A 65 16.88 -12.50 -1.07
N LYS A 66 15.87 -13.37 -0.99
CA LYS A 66 14.62 -13.25 -1.74
C LYS A 66 13.58 -12.44 -0.98
N VAL A 67 12.47 -12.18 -1.65
CA VAL A 67 11.26 -11.61 -1.05
C VAL A 67 10.12 -12.59 -1.07
N LEU A 68 9.24 -12.47 -0.07
CA LEU A 68 7.99 -13.20 -0.02
C LEU A 68 6.91 -12.39 -0.73
N MET A 69 6.24 -13.01 -1.68
CA MET A 69 5.16 -12.42 -2.48
C MET A 69 3.96 -13.34 -2.48
N GLU A 70 2.86 -12.84 -3.00
CA GLU A 70 1.64 -13.60 -3.20
C GLU A 70 1.07 -13.40 -4.60
N ARG A 71 0.14 -14.29 -4.95
CA ARG A 71 -0.66 -14.15 -6.14
C ARG A 71 -2.12 -14.40 -5.83
N GLN A 72 -2.98 -13.47 -6.24
CA GLN A 72 -4.41 -13.47 -5.93
C GLN A 72 -5.21 -13.11 -7.19
N PHE A 73 -6.38 -13.72 -7.37
CA PHE A 73 -7.28 -13.34 -8.45
C PHE A 73 -7.97 -12.01 -8.11
N ARG A 74 -7.76 -10.98 -8.93
CA ARG A 74 -8.43 -9.68 -8.76
C ARG A 74 -9.56 -9.56 -9.77
N THR A 75 -10.80 -9.70 -9.30
CA THR A 75 -12.02 -9.62 -10.13
C THR A 75 -12.07 -8.39 -11.04
N PRO A 76 -11.71 -7.16 -10.62
CA PRO A 76 -11.70 -6.02 -11.54
C PRO A 76 -10.76 -6.21 -12.76
N MET A 77 -9.66 -6.94 -12.59
CA MET A 77 -8.66 -7.19 -13.64
C MET A 77 -8.89 -8.52 -14.37
N GLN A 78 -9.80 -9.36 -13.88
CA GLN A 78 -10.12 -10.69 -14.43
C GLN A 78 -8.90 -11.59 -14.63
N ARG A 79 -7.90 -11.48 -13.75
CA ARG A 79 -6.69 -12.31 -13.78
C ARG A 79 -6.05 -12.43 -12.39
N VAL A 80 -5.17 -13.41 -12.28
CA VAL A 80 -4.26 -13.53 -11.13
C VAL A 80 -3.20 -12.44 -11.23
N MET A 81 -3.08 -11.65 -10.17
CA MET A 81 -2.12 -10.58 -10.02
C MET A 81 -1.01 -11.04 -9.07
N VAL A 82 0.22 -10.64 -9.35
CA VAL A 82 1.36 -10.83 -8.44
C VAL A 82 1.52 -9.59 -7.58
N GLU A 83 1.55 -9.78 -6.27
CA GLU A 83 1.46 -8.70 -5.30
C GLU A 83 2.42 -8.94 -4.12
N PHE A 84 2.83 -7.85 -3.47
CA PHE A 84 3.31 -7.93 -2.09
C PHE A 84 2.13 -8.05 -1.12
N PRO A 85 2.27 -8.77 0.01
CA PRO A 85 1.23 -8.87 1.04
C PRO A 85 0.72 -7.51 1.47
N ALA A 86 -0.60 -7.36 1.57
CA ALA A 86 -1.25 -6.07 1.76
C ALA A 86 -2.72 -6.20 2.16
N GLY A 87 -3.12 -5.50 3.20
CA GLY A 87 -4.53 -5.42 3.57
C GLY A 87 -4.95 -4.07 4.14
N LYS A 88 -6.23 -3.99 4.52
CA LYS A 88 -6.88 -2.74 4.90
C LYS A 88 -6.65 -2.44 6.38
N LEU A 89 -6.58 -1.16 6.71
CA LEU A 89 -6.62 -0.77 8.12
C LEU A 89 -8.02 -0.97 8.68
N ASP A 90 -8.07 -1.54 9.87
CA ASP A 90 -9.25 -1.49 10.73
C ASP A 90 -9.39 -0.10 11.38
N ALA A 91 -10.60 0.20 11.85
CA ALA A 91 -10.91 1.49 12.45
C ALA A 91 -10.04 1.76 13.69
N GLY A 92 -9.18 2.79 13.59
CA GLY A 92 -8.25 3.17 14.67
C GLY A 92 -7.00 2.30 14.78
N GLU A 93 -6.82 1.34 13.87
CA GLU A 93 -5.63 0.50 13.81
C GLU A 93 -4.41 1.33 13.39
N SER A 94 -3.25 1.03 13.97
CA SER A 94 -2.00 1.64 13.51
C SER A 94 -1.49 0.91 12.27
N TRP A 95 -0.74 1.60 11.40
CA TRP A 95 -0.15 0.96 10.22
C TRP A 95 0.71 -0.26 10.58
N LEU A 96 1.44 -0.24 11.70
CA LEU A 96 2.31 -1.34 12.10
C LEU A 96 1.51 -2.55 12.58
N ALA A 97 0.46 -2.32 13.37
CA ALA A 97 -0.43 -3.38 13.82
C ALA A 97 -1.11 -4.07 12.64
N CYS A 98 -1.65 -3.28 11.70
CA CYS A 98 -2.23 -3.77 10.45
C CYS A 98 -1.20 -4.60 9.66
N ALA A 99 0.00 -4.06 9.42
CA ALA A 99 1.04 -4.76 8.67
C ALA A 99 1.47 -6.10 9.29
N GLN A 100 1.54 -6.17 10.62
CA GLN A 100 1.87 -7.40 11.35
C GLN A 100 0.73 -8.43 11.31
N ARG A 101 -0.53 -7.97 11.31
CA ARG A 101 -1.71 -8.82 11.19
C ARG A 101 -1.78 -9.41 9.78
N GLU A 102 -1.78 -8.57 8.76
CA GLU A 102 -1.89 -8.97 7.36
C GLU A 102 -0.75 -9.90 6.93
N LEU A 103 0.51 -9.59 7.27
CA LEU A 103 1.65 -10.47 6.96
C LEU A 103 1.43 -11.89 7.53
N ARG A 104 0.85 -12.00 8.73
CA ARG A 104 0.61 -13.28 9.39
C ARG A 104 -0.60 -14.00 8.78
N GLU A 105 -1.69 -13.30 8.55
CA GLU A 105 -2.94 -13.86 8.00
C GLU A 105 -2.70 -14.37 6.58
N GLU A 106 -2.15 -13.51 5.71
CA GLU A 106 -1.90 -13.80 4.30
C GLU A 106 -0.76 -14.78 4.09
N THR A 107 0.34 -14.70 4.85
CA THR A 107 1.55 -15.49 4.53
C THR A 107 1.92 -16.53 5.57
N GLY A 108 1.35 -16.45 6.77
CA GLY A 108 1.78 -17.23 7.93
C GLY A 108 3.08 -16.74 8.56
N TYR A 109 3.76 -15.73 8.01
CA TYR A 109 5.00 -15.21 8.58
C TYR A 109 4.77 -14.13 9.62
N SER A 110 5.70 -14.08 10.58
CA SER A 110 5.91 -12.92 11.45
C SER A 110 7.29 -12.35 11.21
N ALA A 111 7.56 -11.12 11.66
CA ALA A 111 8.83 -10.44 11.45
C ALA A 111 9.31 -9.77 12.74
N LYS A 112 10.62 -9.86 13.00
CA LYS A 112 11.26 -9.27 14.19
C LYS A 112 11.58 -7.79 14.03
N GLN A 113 11.79 -7.35 12.78
CA GLN A 113 12.23 -5.99 12.49
C GLN A 113 11.41 -5.38 11.35
N TRP A 114 11.03 -4.12 11.54
CA TRP A 114 10.23 -3.37 10.59
C TRP A 114 10.86 -2.02 10.29
N ALA A 115 10.72 -1.55 9.05
CA ALA A 115 11.09 -0.19 8.67
C ALA A 115 9.96 0.44 7.87
N TYR A 116 9.43 1.54 8.38
CA TYR A 116 8.41 2.31 7.66
C TYR A 116 9.04 3.04 6.48
N ILE A 117 8.45 2.91 5.29
CA ILE A 117 8.92 3.56 4.08
C ILE A 117 8.21 4.90 3.90
N GLY A 118 6.88 4.88 3.95
CA GLY A 118 6.06 6.05 3.67
C GLY A 118 4.70 5.70 3.09
N PRO A 119 3.82 6.70 2.95
CA PRO A 119 2.54 6.52 2.30
C PRO A 119 2.65 6.65 0.77
N ILE A 120 1.77 5.97 0.06
CA ILE A 120 1.41 6.26 -1.33
C ILE A 120 -0.09 6.51 -1.43
N ASN A 121 -0.52 7.31 -2.41
CA ASN A 121 -1.92 7.50 -2.73
C ASN A 121 -2.22 6.85 -4.06
N ASN A 122 -3.00 5.77 -4.03
CA ASN A 122 -3.22 4.88 -5.16
C ASN A 122 -3.93 5.58 -6.35
N ALA A 123 -4.90 6.45 -6.04
CA ALA A 123 -5.71 7.13 -7.05
C ALA A 123 -6.16 8.54 -6.60
N ILE A 124 -5.23 9.49 -6.54
CA ILE A 124 -5.43 10.86 -5.99
C ILE A 124 -6.61 11.65 -6.60
N SER A 125 -7.08 11.27 -7.79
CA SER A 125 -8.14 11.98 -8.50
C SER A 125 -9.55 11.55 -8.05
N TYR A 126 -9.70 10.36 -7.47
CA TYR A 126 -11.02 9.76 -7.19
C TYR A 126 -11.04 8.79 -6.01
N SER A 127 -10.00 8.75 -5.17
CA SER A 127 -9.96 7.96 -3.94
C SER A 127 -9.16 8.70 -2.87
N ASP A 128 -9.61 8.64 -1.62
CA ASP A 128 -8.83 9.10 -0.46
C ASP A 128 -7.93 8.01 0.13
N GLU A 129 -7.82 6.86 -0.54
CA GLU A 129 -6.95 5.75 -0.14
C GLU A 129 -5.49 6.18 0.01
N THR A 130 -4.94 5.86 1.18
CA THR A 130 -3.51 5.90 1.48
C THR A 130 -3.04 4.49 1.80
N ILE A 131 -1.96 4.04 1.15
CA ILE A 131 -1.31 2.75 1.41
C ILE A 131 0.02 3.01 2.09
N HIS A 132 0.19 2.49 3.30
CA HIS A 132 1.41 2.59 4.09
C HIS A 132 2.38 1.48 3.74
N LEU A 133 3.54 1.82 3.19
CA LEU A 133 4.54 0.84 2.78
C LEU A 133 5.55 0.59 3.91
N ALA A 134 5.94 -0.66 4.11
CA ALA A 134 6.96 -1.02 5.09
C ALA A 134 7.81 -2.21 4.62
N PHE A 135 9.08 -2.24 5.03
CA PHE A 135 9.88 -3.46 4.98
C PHE A 135 9.71 -4.28 6.25
N ALA A 136 9.84 -5.61 6.12
CA ALA A 136 9.87 -6.55 7.23
C ALA A 136 11.04 -7.52 7.06
N ARG A 137 11.78 -7.84 8.12
CA ARG A 137 12.87 -8.83 8.09
C ARG A 137 13.01 -9.61 9.39
N GLY A 138 13.87 -10.64 9.36
CA GLY A 138 13.96 -11.61 10.44
C GLY A 138 12.68 -12.44 10.50
N LEU A 139 12.24 -12.92 9.33
CA LEU A 139 10.97 -13.59 9.15
C LEU A 139 10.97 -14.95 9.84
N VAL A 140 9.87 -15.26 10.54
CA VAL A 140 9.65 -16.54 11.21
C VAL A 140 8.37 -17.16 10.66
N ALA A 141 8.51 -18.32 10.03
CA ALA A 141 7.40 -19.06 9.47
C ALA A 141 6.47 -19.56 10.58
N GLY A 142 5.17 -19.38 10.36
CA GLY A 142 4.09 -19.88 11.19
C GLY A 142 3.02 -20.56 10.33
N ARG A 143 1.77 -20.42 10.74
CA ARG A 143 0.62 -20.97 10.02
C ARG A 143 -0.20 -19.82 9.43
N GLN A 144 -0.46 -19.90 8.13
CA GLN A 144 -1.36 -19.00 7.42
C GLN A 144 -2.78 -19.10 7.99
N SER A 145 -3.48 -17.97 8.03
CA SER A 145 -4.83 -17.86 8.58
C SER A 145 -5.64 -16.86 7.74
N LEU A 146 -6.05 -17.32 6.54
CA LEU A 146 -6.87 -16.53 5.63
C LEU A 146 -8.31 -16.39 6.13
N ASP A 147 -8.98 -15.30 5.73
CA ASP A 147 -10.44 -15.19 5.80
C ASP A 147 -11.08 -16.26 4.90
N ASP A 148 -12.28 -16.73 5.26
CA ASP A 148 -13.05 -17.72 4.49
C ASP A 148 -13.28 -17.29 3.02
N ASN A 149 -13.26 -15.98 2.75
CA ASN A 149 -13.46 -15.40 1.42
C ASN A 149 -12.16 -15.10 0.66
N GLU A 150 -11.00 -15.45 1.21
CA GLU A 150 -9.71 -15.12 0.65
C GLU A 150 -8.97 -16.34 0.10
N LEU A 151 -8.65 -16.31 -1.20
CA LEU A 151 -7.84 -17.32 -1.87
C LEU A 151 -6.63 -16.66 -2.51
N LEU A 152 -5.46 -16.91 -1.93
CA LEU A 152 -4.16 -16.47 -2.45
C LEU A 152 -3.12 -17.58 -2.30
N ASP A 153 -2.05 -17.49 -3.08
CA ASP A 153 -0.92 -18.41 -3.03
C ASP A 153 0.39 -17.64 -2.81
N VAL A 154 1.18 -18.08 -1.83
CA VAL A 154 2.40 -17.42 -1.38
C VAL A 154 3.61 -18.08 -2.02
N PHE A 155 4.56 -17.28 -2.50
CA PHE A 155 5.79 -17.78 -3.13
C PHE A 155 6.98 -16.84 -2.90
N GLU A 156 8.19 -17.38 -3.04
CA GLU A 156 9.41 -16.58 -3.00
C GLU A 156 9.79 -16.09 -4.41
N ALA A 157 10.25 -14.84 -4.51
CA ALA A 157 10.78 -14.27 -5.74
C ALA A 157 12.16 -13.64 -5.50
N SER A 158 13.06 -13.73 -6.47
CA SER A 158 14.30 -12.95 -6.39
C SER A 158 14.01 -11.47 -6.69
N PRO A 159 14.77 -10.52 -6.10
CA PRO A 159 14.60 -9.10 -6.44
C PRO A 159 14.78 -8.82 -7.94
N GLN A 160 15.67 -9.56 -8.60
CA GLN A 160 15.89 -9.43 -10.04
C GLN A 160 14.65 -9.86 -10.84
N ASP A 161 14.03 -11.00 -10.50
CA ASP A 161 12.80 -11.45 -11.15
C ASP A 161 11.68 -10.42 -10.98
N THR A 162 11.54 -9.83 -9.78
CA THR A 162 10.50 -8.81 -9.55
C THR A 162 10.68 -7.59 -10.44
N LEU A 163 11.91 -7.11 -10.62
CA LEU A 163 12.22 -5.99 -11.52
C LEU A 163 12.02 -6.36 -12.99
N ASP A 164 12.38 -7.57 -13.40
CA ASP A 164 12.16 -8.05 -14.77
C ASP A 164 10.67 -8.20 -15.08
N TRP A 165 9.86 -8.70 -14.14
CA TRP A 165 8.40 -8.77 -14.28
C TRP A 165 7.76 -7.38 -14.35
N VAL A 166 8.24 -6.40 -13.56
CA VAL A 166 7.82 -5.00 -13.69
C VAL A 166 8.18 -4.45 -15.07
N ARG A 167 9.43 -4.60 -15.49
CA ARG A 167 9.94 -4.12 -16.78
C ARG A 167 9.16 -4.68 -17.97
N ASN A 168 8.79 -5.96 -17.90
CA ASN A 168 8.07 -6.66 -18.97
C ASN A 168 6.54 -6.50 -18.88
N GLY A 169 6.02 -5.71 -17.93
CA GLY A 169 4.58 -5.46 -17.77
C GLY A 169 3.78 -6.64 -17.21
N GLN A 170 4.44 -7.59 -16.54
CA GLN A 170 3.81 -8.75 -15.89
C GLN A 170 3.34 -8.41 -14.48
N ILE A 171 4.07 -7.57 -13.74
CA ILE A 171 3.58 -6.91 -12.52
C ILE A 171 3.06 -5.53 -12.91
N THR A 172 1.76 -5.33 -12.74
CA THR A 172 1.09 -4.04 -13.03
C THR A 172 0.37 -3.46 -11.82
N ASP A 173 0.36 -4.16 -10.69
CA ASP A 173 -0.17 -3.63 -9.43
C ASP A 173 0.75 -2.53 -8.90
N VAL A 174 0.23 -1.32 -8.73
CA VAL A 174 1.05 -0.10 -8.56
C VAL A 174 1.84 -0.12 -7.26
N LYS A 175 1.23 -0.60 -6.17
CA LYS A 175 1.89 -0.70 -4.86
C LYS A 175 3.06 -1.68 -4.93
N THR A 176 2.89 -2.80 -5.65
CA THR A 176 3.94 -3.79 -5.88
C THR A 176 5.06 -3.26 -6.77
N VAL A 177 4.73 -2.56 -7.86
CA VAL A 177 5.73 -1.86 -8.70
C VAL A 177 6.57 -0.89 -7.88
N ILE A 178 5.90 -0.05 -7.06
CA ILE A 178 6.57 0.90 -6.16
C ILE A 178 7.45 0.15 -5.16
N GLY A 179 6.94 -0.92 -4.55
CA GLY A 179 7.68 -1.76 -3.61
C GLY A 179 8.94 -2.37 -4.23
N ALA A 180 8.89 -2.84 -5.47
CA ALA A 180 10.06 -3.38 -6.18
C ALA A 180 11.15 -2.32 -6.38
N PHE A 181 10.78 -1.08 -6.71
CA PHE A 181 11.76 0.01 -6.82
C PHE A 181 12.32 0.46 -5.46
N TRP A 182 11.51 0.46 -4.39
CA TRP A 182 12.03 0.69 -3.03
C TRP A 182 13.00 -0.40 -2.60
N LEU A 183 12.67 -1.66 -2.87
CA LEU A 183 13.53 -2.81 -2.63
C LEU A 183 14.86 -2.67 -3.38
N GLU A 184 14.83 -2.24 -4.64
CA GLU A 184 16.05 -1.95 -5.40
C GLU A 184 16.94 -0.92 -4.68
N LYS A 185 16.37 0.18 -4.17
CA LYS A 185 17.15 1.22 -3.46
C LYS A 185 17.73 0.74 -2.14
N LEU A 186 16.99 -0.11 -1.41
CA LEU A 186 17.48 -0.80 -0.22
C LEU A 186 18.67 -1.69 -0.56
N LEU A 187 18.55 -2.57 -1.56
CA LEU A 187 19.59 -3.54 -1.92
C LEU A 187 20.85 -2.88 -2.51
N GLN A 188 20.68 -1.77 -3.23
CA GLN A 188 21.80 -0.95 -3.72
C GLN A 188 22.45 -0.12 -2.61
N ASN A 189 21.91 -0.13 -1.37
CA ASN A 189 22.34 0.70 -0.25
C ASN A 189 22.39 2.20 -0.59
N THR A 190 21.49 2.64 -1.47
CA THR A 190 21.43 4.05 -1.89
C THR A 190 20.57 4.88 -0.94
N TRP A 191 19.55 4.27 -0.33
CA TRP A 191 18.66 4.89 0.65
C TRP A 191 18.76 4.16 2.00
N ASN A 192 18.71 4.93 3.08
CA ASN A 192 18.76 4.41 4.45
C ASN A 192 17.35 4.31 5.03
N PHE A 193 17.12 3.29 5.84
CA PHE A 193 15.83 3.02 6.47
C PHE A 193 16.00 2.84 7.97
N ASP A 194 15.10 3.45 8.74
CA ASP A 194 15.09 3.38 10.20
C ASP A 194 14.40 2.07 10.63
N TRP A 195 15.22 1.03 10.84
CA TRP A 195 14.75 -0.28 11.32
C TRP A 195 14.46 -0.25 12.82
N GLN A 196 13.33 -0.83 13.21
CA GLN A 196 12.91 -0.98 14.59
C GLN A 196 12.68 -2.45 14.91
N ASP A 197 13.21 -2.89 16.06
CA ASP A 197 12.87 -4.18 16.65
C ASP A 197 11.47 -4.10 17.25
N VAL A 198 10.65 -5.11 16.95
CA VAL A 198 9.36 -5.32 17.60
C VAL A 198 9.47 -6.58 18.45
N ALA A 199 9.08 -6.47 19.72
CA ALA A 199 9.11 -7.56 20.69
C ALA A 199 8.03 -8.62 20.40
#